data_AF-A0A840RC08-F1
#
_entry.id   AF-A0A840RC08-F1
#
_cell.length_a   1.000
_cell.length_b   1.000
_cell.length_c   1.000
_cell.angle_alpha   90.00
_cell.angle_beta   90.00
_cell.angle_gamma   90.00
#
_symmetry.space_group_name_H-M   'P 1'
#
loop_
_entity.id
_entity.type
_entity.pdbx_description
1 polymer ?
#
loop_
_entity_poly.entity_id
_entity_poly.type
_entity_poly.pdbx_seq_one_letter_code
_entity_poly.pdbx_strand_id
1 'polypeptide(L)'
;MKQAADTMTAELPGLSMMLRRGRPCVGTRPMTAAERKRRSRQLRMQSALLSSDVASVQVPVQLNAVVDERTRRLLRQRAAERGVTMGELIDQLMVHL
;
A
#
# COMPACT_ATOMS: atom_id res chain seq x y z
N MET A 1 26.91 -9.31 20.57
CA MET A 1 27.56 -10.49 19.98
C MET A 1 26.75 -10.97 18.79
N LYS A 2 27.28 -10.87 17.57
CA LYS A 2 26.64 -11.37 16.34
C LYS A 2 26.95 -12.87 16.23
N GLN A 3 25.93 -13.73 16.23
CA GLN A 3 26.12 -15.15 15.95
C GLN A 3 26.63 -15.30 14.51
N ALA A 4 27.73 -16.03 14.34
CA ALA A 4 28.24 -16.39 13.03
C ALA A 4 27.25 -17.35 12.38
N ALA A 5 26.83 -17.05 11.15
CA ALA A 5 25.88 -17.88 10.42
C ALA A 5 26.58 -19.19 10.04
N ASP A 6 26.03 -20.30 10.51
CA ASP A 6 26.46 -21.64 10.14
C ASP A 6 26.21 -21.85 8.64
N THR A 7 27.27 -22.14 7.88
CA THR A 7 27.24 -22.29 6.41
C THR A 7 27.31 -23.75 5.97
N MET A 8 27.31 -24.69 6.91
CA MET A 8 27.55 -26.12 6.68
C MET A 8 26.25 -26.94 6.66
N THR A 9 25.17 -26.42 6.10
CA THR A 9 23.98 -27.25 5.84
C THR A 9 24.00 -27.69 4.38
N ALA A 10 24.40 -28.94 4.13
CA ALA A 10 24.33 -29.54 2.81
C ALA A 10 22.86 -29.63 2.38
N GLU A 11 22.50 -28.93 1.30
CA GLU A 11 21.16 -29.04 0.72
C GLU A 11 21.01 -30.41 0.05
N LEU A 12 20.11 -31.25 0.58
CA LEU A 12 19.80 -32.57 0.02
C LEU A 12 18.99 -32.41 -1.28
N PRO A 13 19.40 -33.04 -2.41
CA PRO A 13 18.71 -32.91 -3.68
C PRO A 13 17.31 -33.54 -3.62
N GLY A 14 16.28 -32.75 -3.92
CA GLY A 14 14.88 -33.21 -4.01
C GLY A 14 13.96 -32.76 -2.86
N LEU A 15 14.49 -32.15 -1.80
CA LEU A 15 13.66 -31.55 -0.75
C LEU A 15 13.21 -30.15 -1.17
N SER A 16 11.90 -29.90 -1.09
CA SER A 16 11.34 -28.57 -1.34
C SER A 16 11.94 -27.57 -0.35
N MET A 17 12.63 -26.55 -0.84
CA MET A 17 13.16 -25.47 0.01
C MET A 17 12.04 -24.93 0.91
N MET A 18 12.28 -24.87 2.22
CA MET A 18 11.33 -24.27 3.16
C MET A 18 11.04 -22.83 2.73
N LEU A 19 9.83 -22.60 2.20
CA LEU A 19 9.34 -21.26 1.97
C LEU A 19 9.29 -20.56 3.33
N ARG A 20 10.06 -19.47 3.48
CA ARG A 20 10.11 -18.68 4.72
C ARG A 20 8.69 -18.37 5.19
N ARG A 21 8.32 -18.87 6.37
CA ARG A 21 7.01 -18.63 7.00
C ARG A 21 6.65 -17.14 6.90
N GLY A 22 5.47 -16.85 6.34
CA GLY A 22 4.91 -15.49 6.27
C GLY A 22 5.31 -14.61 5.07
N ARG A 23 6.05 -15.13 4.07
CA ARG A 23 6.19 -14.42 2.78
C ARG A 23 5.27 -15.03 1.74
N PRO A 24 4.17 -14.34 1.34
CA PRO A 24 3.36 -14.83 0.24
C PRO A 24 4.23 -14.94 -1.01
N CYS A 25 4.04 -16.03 -1.75
CA CYS A 25 4.76 -16.29 -2.98
C CYS A 25 3.94 -15.79 -4.18
N VAL A 26 4.64 -15.43 -5.26
CA VAL A 26 4.06 -15.32 -6.60
C VAL A 26 4.57 -16.52 -7.38
N GLY A 27 3.69 -17.50 -7.59
CA GLY A 27 4.09 -18.83 -8.06
C GLY A 27 5.05 -19.49 -7.06
N THR A 28 6.23 -19.87 -7.54
CA THR A 28 7.28 -20.53 -6.74
C THR A 28 8.27 -19.57 -6.09
N ARG A 29 8.20 -18.26 -6.38
CA ARG A 29 9.15 -17.26 -5.87
C ARG A 29 8.57 -16.47 -4.70
N PRO A 30 9.33 -16.26 -3.61
CA PRO A 30 8.88 -15.42 -2.50
C PRO A 30 8.79 -13.95 -2.93
N MET A 31 7.69 -13.27 -2.63
CA MET A 31 7.53 -11.86 -2.99
C MET A 31 8.53 -10.96 -2.26
N THR A 32 9.09 -9.99 -2.99
CA THR A 32 9.81 -8.87 -2.39
C THR A 32 8.84 -7.96 -1.60
N ALA A 33 9.38 -7.12 -0.71
CA ALA A 33 8.57 -6.16 0.03
C ALA A 33 7.87 -5.15 -0.91
N ALA A 34 8.55 -4.75 -1.99
CA ALA A 34 8.00 -3.84 -2.99
C ALA A 34 6.82 -4.48 -3.74
N GLU A 35 6.96 -5.72 -4.19
CA GLU A 35 5.89 -6.48 -4.83
C GLU A 35 4.70 -6.67 -3.89
N ARG A 36 4.95 -6.98 -2.61
CA ARG A 36 3.88 -7.15 -1.62
C ARG A 36 3.04 -5.89 -1.49
N LYS A 37 3.71 -4.74 -1.44
CA LYS A 37 3.05 -3.43 -1.37
C LYS A 37 2.25 -3.15 -2.64
N ARG A 38 2.78 -3.47 -3.83
CA ARG A 38 2.05 -3.35 -5.11
C ARG A 38 0.81 -4.24 -5.16
N ARG A 39 0.94 -5.53 -4.81
CA ARG A 39 -0.19 -6.48 -4.77
C ARG A 39 -1.25 -6.08 -3.76
N SER A 40 -0.86 -5.59 -2.58
CA SER A 40 -1.82 -5.08 -1.59
C SER A 40 -2.61 -3.88 -2.12
N ARG A 41 -1.97 -2.96 -2.84
CA ARG A 41 -2.67 -1.82 -3.49
C ARG A 41 -3.65 -2.31 -4.56
N GLN A 42 -3.22 -3.26 -5.40
CA GLN A 42 -4.07 -3.84 -6.44
C GLN A 42 -5.29 -4.56 -5.87
N LEU A 43 -5.12 -5.34 -4.81
CA LEU A 43 -6.22 -6.02 -4.13
C LEU A 43 -7.23 -5.04 -3.52
N ARG A 44 -6.76 -3.95 -2.90
CA ARG A 44 -7.65 -2.89 -2.38
C ARG A 44 -8.44 -2.21 -3.50
N MET A 45 -7.81 -1.96 -4.66
CA MET A 45 -8.52 -1.42 -5.81
C MET A 45 -9.56 -2.40 -6.35
N GLN A 46 -9.23 -3.68 -6.49
CA GLN A 46 -10.20 -4.69 -6.96
C GLN A 46 -11.36 -4.86 -5.99
N SER A 47 -11.10 -4.94 -4.68
CA SER A 47 -12.17 -5.02 -3.67
C SER A 47 -13.06 -3.78 -3.71
N ALA A 48 -12.47 -2.62 -3.98
CA ALA A 48 -13.19 -1.37 -4.10
C ALA A 48 -14.05 -1.28 -5.37
N LEU A 49 -13.58 -1.83 -6.50
CA LEU A 49 -14.34 -1.87 -7.75
C LEU A 49 -15.48 -2.89 -7.74
N LEU A 50 -15.34 -3.98 -6.97
CA LEU A 50 -16.35 -5.04 -6.85
C LEU A 50 -17.41 -4.76 -5.78
N SER A 51 -17.19 -3.78 -4.92
CA SER A 51 -18.17 -3.41 -3.90
C SER A 51 -19.17 -2.42 -4.51
N SER A 52 -20.46 -2.79 -4.45
CA SER A 52 -21.59 -1.96 -4.87
C SER A 52 -21.90 -0.82 -3.89
N ASP A 53 -21.19 -0.77 -2.76
CA ASP A 53 -21.47 0.10 -1.63
C ASP A 53 -20.50 1.29 -1.64
N VAL A 54 -20.87 2.36 -2.35
CA VAL A 54 -20.00 3.51 -2.63
C VAL A 54 -19.58 4.26 -1.35
N ALA A 55 -20.38 4.19 -0.28
CA ALA A 55 -20.18 4.97 0.93
C ALA A 55 -19.06 4.45 1.85
N SER A 56 -18.76 3.15 1.83
CA SER A 56 -17.83 2.51 2.76
C SER A 56 -16.48 2.15 2.12
N VAL A 57 -16.33 2.41 0.82
CA VAL A 57 -15.24 1.91 0.01
C VAL A 57 -14.18 2.97 -0.20
N GLN A 58 -13.06 2.83 0.50
CA GLN A 58 -11.88 3.66 0.28
C GLN A 58 -11.17 3.19 -0.99
N VAL A 59 -11.48 3.84 -2.12
CA VAL A 59 -10.71 3.67 -3.36
C VAL A 59 -9.38 4.41 -3.20
N PRO A 60 -8.21 3.74 -3.28
CA PRO A 60 -6.92 4.42 -3.21
C PRO A 60 -6.65 5.12 -4.55
N VAL A 61 -7.38 6.19 -4.86
CA VAL A 61 -7.11 7.06 -6.00
C VAL A 61 -5.91 7.92 -5.63
N GLN A 62 -4.79 7.71 -6.31
CA GLN A 62 -3.76 8.73 -6.33
C GLN A 62 -4.31 9.86 -7.20
N LEU A 63 -4.80 10.93 -6.57
CA LEU A 63 -5.01 12.21 -7.24
C LEU A 63 -3.63 12.70 -7.67
N ASN A 64 -3.15 12.23 -8.82
CA ASN A 64 -1.92 12.68 -9.46
C ASN A 64 -2.17 14.04 -10.10
N ALA A 65 -2.68 15.00 -9.32
CA ALA A 65 -2.71 16.40 -9.71
C ALA A 65 -1.37 17.00 -9.32
N VAL A 66 -0.67 17.58 -10.30
CA VAL A 66 0.50 18.41 -10.00
C VAL A 66 -0.03 19.73 -9.46
N VAL A 67 0.24 19.99 -8.19
CA VAL A 67 -0.16 21.23 -7.52
C VAL A 67 1.10 21.99 -7.14
N ASP A 68 1.07 23.32 -7.24
CA ASP A 68 2.14 24.16 -6.75
C ASP A 68 2.32 24.03 -5.23
N GLU A 69 3.55 24.22 -4.76
CA GLU A 69 3.90 24.01 -3.34
C GLU A 69 3.16 24.99 -2.41
N ARG A 70 2.79 26.18 -2.90
CA ARG A 70 2.04 27.17 -2.09
C ARG A 70 0.61 26.67 -1.84
N THR A 71 -0.09 26.23 -2.88
CA THR A 71 -1.43 25.65 -2.75
C THR A 71 -1.41 24.39 -1.88
N ARG A 72 -0.40 23.52 -2.05
CA ARG A 72 -0.23 22.35 -1.19
C ARG A 72 -0.09 22.70 0.29
N ARG A 73 0.69 23.73 0.63
CA ARG A 73 0.84 24.22 2.01
C ARG A 73 -0.47 24.74 2.58
N LEU A 74 -1.19 25.56 1.80
CA LEU A 74 -2.48 26.12 2.20
C LEU A 74 -3.54 25.03 2.47
N LEU A 75 -3.63 24.04 1.58
CA LEU A 75 -4.55 22.92 1.77
C LEU A 75 -4.19 22.10 3.03
N ARG A 76 -2.90 21.89 3.29
CA ARG A 76 -2.44 21.18 4.48
C ARG A 76 -2.78 21.92 5.77
N GLN A 77 -2.58 23.24 5.78
CA GLN A 77 -2.92 24.07 6.92
C GLN A 77 -4.43 24.03 7.19
N ARG A 78 -5.26 24.21 6.15
CA ARG A 78 -6.73 24.16 6.29
C ARG A 78 -7.23 22.79 6.73
N ALA A 79 -6.63 21.71 6.26
CA ALA A 79 -6.96 20.36 6.70
C ALA A 79 -6.67 20.19 8.20
N ALA A 80 -5.52 20.70 8.66
CA ALA A 80 -5.12 20.66 10.07
C ALA A 80 -6.04 21.52 10.96
N GLU A 81 -6.40 22.73 10.53
CA GLU A 81 -7.32 23.62 11.25
C GLU A 81 -8.71 22.99 11.46
N ARG A 82 -9.14 22.15 10.52
CA ARG A 82 -10.44 21.47 10.55
C ARG A 82 -10.38 20.06 11.14
N GLY A 83 -9.18 19.56 11.46
CA GLY A 83 -8.99 18.19 11.96
C GLY A 83 -9.36 17.09 10.96
N VAL A 84 -9.39 17.41 9.66
CA VAL A 84 -9.74 16.46 8.59
C VAL A 84 -8.52 16.05 7.79
N THR A 85 -8.61 14.93 7.08
CA THR A 85 -7.59 14.52 6.13
C THR A 85 -7.63 15.40 4.87
N MET A 86 -6.52 15.44 4.14
CA MET A 86 -6.45 16.18 2.88
C MET A 86 -7.47 15.70 1.84
N GLY A 87 -7.76 14.39 1.82
CA GLY A 87 -8.76 13.80 0.93
C GLY A 87 -10.16 14.30 1.25
N GLU A 88 -10.55 14.23 2.53
CA GLU A 88 -11.85 14.74 3.00
C GLU A 88 -12.03 16.23 2.72
N LEU A 89 -10.96 17.02 2.86
CA LEU A 89 -11.00 18.44 2.51
C LEU A 89 -11.27 18.65 1.01
N ILE A 90 -10.65 17.86 0.14
CA ILE A 90 -10.87 17.92 -1.31
C ILE A 90 -12.31 17.50 -1.64
N ASP A 91 -12.79 16.41 -1.04
CA ASP A 91 -14.16 15.93 -1.25
C ASP A 91 -15.19 17.00 -0.85
N GLN A 92 -14.99 17.68 0.27
CA GLN A 92 -15.83 18.81 0.69
C GLN A 92 -15.79 19.98 -0.30
N LEU A 93 -14.62 20.30 -0.86
CA LEU A 93 -14.49 21.36 -1.86
C LEU A 93 -15.19 20.99 -3.17
N MET A 94 -15.20 19.71 -3.56
CA MET A 94 -15.87 19.22 -4.76
C MET A 94 -17.40 19.30 -4.67
N VAL A 95 -18.01 19.17 -3.48
CA VAL A 95 -19.46 19.30 -3.29
C VAL A 95 -19.98 20.72 -3.60
N HIS A 96 -19.11 21.73 -3.54
CA HIS A 96 -19.45 23.13 -3.77
C HIS A 96 -19.05 23.67 -5.15
N LEU A 97 -18.52 22.81 -6.02
CA LEU A 97 -18.17 23.10 -7.42
C LEU A 97 -19.29 22.63 -8.36
#